data_AF-A0A838TRE2-F1
#
_entry.id   AF-A0A838TRE2-F1
#
_cell.length_a   1.000
_cell.length_b   1.000
_cell.length_c   1.000
_cell.angle_alpha   90.00
_cell.angle_beta   90.00
_cell.angle_gamma   90.00
#
_symmetry.space_group_name_H-M   'P 1'
#
loop_
_entity.id
_entity.type
_entity.pdbx_description
1 polymer ?
#
loop_
_entity_poly.entity_id
_entity_poly.type
_entity_poly.pdbx_seq_one_letter_code
_entity_poly.pdbx_strand_id
1 'polypeptide(L)' 'DYVIEIPETDELLVPLVSVIPLQLLSYHIAVMRGCNVDQPRNLAKSVTVE' A
#
# COMPACT_ATOMS: atom_id res chain seq x y z
N ASP A 1 -21.01 4.09 -8.83
CA ASP A 1 -19.96 3.78 -7.84
C ASP A 1 -18.85 2.96 -8.47
N TYR A 2 -17.64 3.05 -7.93
CA TYR A 2 -16.46 2.28 -8.38
C TYR A 2 -16.06 1.29 -7.29
N VAL A 3 -15.77 0.04 -7.69
CA VAL A 3 -15.37 -1.05 -6.78
C VAL A 3 -14.15 -1.77 -7.34
N ILE A 4 -13.30 -2.30 -6.45
CA ILE A 4 -12.22 -3.22 -6.78
C ILE A 4 -12.55 -4.55 -6.11
N GLU A 5 -12.88 -5.55 -6.91
CA GLU A 5 -13.18 -6.89 -6.42
C GLU A 5 -11.88 -7.58 -5.99
N ILE A 6 -11.94 -8.28 -4.85
CA ILE A 6 -10.87 -9.15 -4.36
C ILE A 6 -11.36 -10.60 -4.44
N PRO A 7 -10.46 -11.59 -4.60
CA PRO A 7 -10.86 -12.99 -4.62
C PRO A 7 -11.49 -13.41 -3.30
N GLU A 8 -12.41 -14.39 -3.38
CA GLU A 8 -12.91 -15.08 -2.20
C GLU A 8 -11.75 -15.74 -1.44
N THR A 9 -11.76 -15.59 -0.12
CA THR A 9 -10.75 -16.14 0.77
C THR A 9 -11.37 -16.43 2.14
N ASP A 10 -10.68 -17.20 2.98
CA ASP A 10 -11.05 -17.41 4.37
C ASP A 10 -11.26 -16.06 5.10
N GLU A 11 -12.27 -15.98 5.97
CA GLU A 11 -12.64 -14.77 6.70
C GLU A 11 -11.44 -14.16 7.46
N LEU A 12 -10.57 -15.01 8.01
CA LEU A 12 -9.37 -14.58 8.74
C LEU A 12 -8.31 -13.95 7.82
N LEU A 13 -8.36 -14.22 6.52
CA LEU A 13 -7.42 -13.71 5.52
C LEU A 13 -7.94 -12.49 4.76
N VAL A 14 -9.22 -12.16 4.88
CA VAL A 14 -9.82 -10.97 4.23
C VAL A 14 -9.03 -9.68 4.50
N PRO A 15 -8.59 -9.38 5.75
CA PRO A 15 -7.78 -8.20 6.01
C PRO A 15 -6.51 -8.19 5.17
N LEU A 16 -5.81 -9.32 5.06
CA LEU A 16 -4.56 -9.43 4.30
C LEU A 16 -4.76 -9.20 2.80
N VAL A 17 -5.79 -9.81 2.20
CA VAL A 17 -6.04 -9.67 0.75
C VAL A 17 -6.54 -8.27 0.41
N SER A 18 -7.38 -7.68 1.27
CA SER A 18 -7.97 -6.35 1.03
C SER A 18 -6.96 -5.20 1.00
N VAL A 19 -5.78 -5.33 1.65
CA VAL A 19 -4.76 -4.26 1.61
C VAL A 19 -3.97 -4.20 0.31
N ILE A 20 -3.87 -5.31 -0.42
CA ILE A 20 -3.01 -5.41 -1.61
C ILE A 20 -3.41 -4.40 -2.69
N PRO A 21 -4.70 -4.26 -3.07
CA PRO A 21 -5.11 -3.24 -4.03
C PRO A 21 -4.77 -1.81 -3.58
N LEU A 22 -4.85 -1.52 -2.28
CA LEU A 22 -4.53 -0.20 -1.72
C LEU A 22 -3.02 0.09 -1.76
N GLN A 23 -2.19 -0.93 -1.50
CA GLN A 23 -0.73 -0.84 -1.63
C GLN A 23 -0.33 -0.58 -3.08
N LEU A 24 -0.92 -1.31 -4.04
CA LEU A 24 -0.68 -1.13 -5.47
C LEU A 24 -1.17 0.24 -5.97
N LEU A 25 -2.33 0.69 -5.50
CA LEU A 25 -2.86 2.02 -5.83
C LEU A 25 -1.89 3.13 -5.36
N SER A 26 -1.40 3.04 -4.13
CA SER A 26 -0.41 3.97 -3.59
C SER A 26 0.88 3.97 -4.42
N TYR A 27 1.40 2.77 -4.75
CA TYR A 27 2.57 2.60 -5.59
C TYR A 27 2.41 3.29 -6.95
N HIS A 28 1.34 2.97 -7.69
CA HIS A 28 1.12 3.53 -9.02
C HIS A 28 0.93 5.05 -8.98
N ILE A 29 0.22 5.59 -7.99
CA ILE A 29 0.09 7.04 -7.81
C ILE A 29 1.45 7.68 -7.53
N ALA A 30 2.27 7.10 -6.65
CA ALA A 30 3.58 7.63 -6.32
C ALA A 30 4.51 7.63 -7.55
N VAL A 31 4.51 6.56 -8.35
CA VAL A 31 5.26 6.47 -9.61
C VAL A 31 4.78 7.52 -10.61
N MET A 32 3.47 7.66 -10.83
CA MET A 32 2.91 8.66 -11.74
C MET A 32 3.25 10.10 -11.32
N ARG A 33 3.40 10.34 -10.02
CA ARG A 33 3.77 11.65 -9.46
C ARG A 33 5.29 11.87 -9.37
N GLY A 34 6.11 10.93 -9.84
CA GLY A 34 7.57 11.03 -9.79
C GLY A 34 8.14 11.04 -8.36
N CYS A 35 7.44 10.43 -7.41
CA CYS A 35 7.92 10.30 -6.03
C CYS A 35 8.90 9.13 -5.91
N ASN A 36 9.88 9.24 -5.00
CA ASN A 36 10.73 8.12 -4.64
C ASN A 36 9.94 7.18 -3.71
N VAL A 37 9.56 6.01 -4.23
CA VAL A 37 8.72 5.04 -3.52
C VAL A 37 9.52 4.31 -2.43
N ASP A 38 10.79 3.99 -2.70
CA ASP A 38 11.64 3.24 -1.78
C ASP A 38 12.15 4.10 -0.62
N GLN A 39 12.27 5.41 -0.85
CA GLN A 39 12.73 6.38 0.14
C GLN A 39 11.79 7.60 0.16
N PRO A 40 10.59 7.46 0.76
CA PRO A 40 9.65 8.57 0.87
C PRO A 40 10.25 9.71 1.71
N ARG A 41 9.94 10.95 1.31
CA ARG A 41 10.47 12.14 1.97
C ARG A 41 10.13 12.14 3.46
N ASN A 42 11.07 12.57 4.29
CA ASN A 42 10.92 12.72 5.74
C ASN A 42 10.70 11.43 6.54
N LEU A 43 10.88 10.27 5.92
CA LEU A 43 10.73 8.97 6.58
C LEU A 43 12.06 8.22 6.62
N ALA A 44 12.23 7.46 7.70
CA ALA A 44 13.27 6.45 7.83
C ALA A 44 12.60 5.07 7.96
N LYS A 45 13.31 4.01 7.54
CA LYS A 45 12.81 2.63 7.66
C LYS A 45 12.55 2.22 9.12
N SER A 46 13.32 2.78 10.04
CA SER A 46 13.16 2.63 11.49
C SER A 46 13.65 3.92 12.13
N VAL A 47 12.96 4.38 13.18
CA VAL A 47 13.38 5.54 13.98
C VAL A 47 14.07 5.00 15.22
N THR A 48 15.39 5.19 15.32
CA THR A 48 16.22 4.58 16.37
C THR A 48 16.90 5.62 17.27
N VAL A 49 16.36 6.84 17.36
CA VAL A 49 16.85 7.89 18.27
C VAL A 49 15.74 8.24 19.25
N GLU A 50 16.09 8.36 20.53
CA GLU A 50 15.22 8.83 21.63
C GLU A 50 14.98 10.34 21.55
#